data_AF-A0A7Y3BWV1-F1
#
_entry.id   AF-A0A7Y3BWV1-F1
#
_cell.length_a   1.000
_cell.length_b   1.000
_cell.length_c   1.000
_cell.angle_alpha   90.00
_cell.angle_beta   90.00
_cell.angle_gamma   90.00
#
_symmetry.space_group_name_H-M   'P 1'
#
loop_
_entity.id
_entity.type
_entity.pdbx_description
1 polymer ?
#
loop_
_entity_poly.entity_id
_entity_poly.type
_entity_poly.pdbx_seq_one_letter_code
_entity_poly.pdbx_strand_id
1 'polypeptide(L)'
;MGRTERIIGEIERKLLALADERSLLLEELSDHRDLADDAARDAAVFDSPMDREAAIVTSRDVERIERLLTKNEAARSKLIERLSRLELS
;
A
#
# COMPACT_ATOMS: atom_id res chain seq x y z
N MET A 1 -8.18 11.21 31.96
CA MET A 1 -7.48 10.23 31.12
C MET A 1 -6.02 10.13 31.54
N GLY A 2 -5.57 8.91 31.82
CA GLY A 2 -4.17 8.63 32.16
C GLY A 2 -3.24 8.79 30.97
N ARG A 3 -1.91 8.89 31.21
CA ARG A 3 -0.91 8.97 30.13
C ARG A 3 -0.98 7.77 29.18
N THR A 4 -1.19 6.58 29.71
CA THR A 4 -1.33 5.32 28.95
C THR A 4 -2.56 5.34 28.05
N GLU A 5 -3.71 5.74 28.59
CA GLU A 5 -4.99 5.81 27.88
C GLU A 5 -4.93 6.79 26.69
N ARG A 6 -4.22 7.91 26.84
CA ARG A 6 -3.96 8.84 25.73
C ARG A 6 -3.12 8.20 24.63
N ILE A 7 -2.07 7.48 25.01
CA ILE A 7 -1.16 6.81 24.06
C ILE A 7 -1.90 5.71 23.29
N ILE A 8 -2.74 4.93 23.97
CA ILE A 8 -3.58 3.89 23.35
C ILE A 8 -4.47 4.52 22.29
N GLY A 9 -5.23 5.58 22.64
CA GLY A 9 -6.10 6.25 21.68
C GLY A 9 -5.35 6.89 20.50
N GLU A 10 -4.11 7.35 20.69
CA GLU A 10 -3.26 7.81 19.58
C GLU A 10 -2.83 6.67 18.65
N ILE A 11 -2.53 5.49 19.20
CA ILE A 11 -2.17 4.31 18.41
C ILE A 11 -3.38 3.82 17.61
N GLU A 12 -4.55 3.74 18.22
CA GLU A 12 -5.80 3.33 17.55
C GLU A 12 -6.12 4.26 16.37
N ARG A 13 -6.03 5.58 16.55
CA ARG A 13 -6.23 6.55 15.46
C ARG A 13 -5.24 6.34 14.31
N LYS A 14 -3.97 6.04 14.62
CA LYS A 14 -2.96 5.75 13.59
C LYS A 14 -3.23 4.42 12.88
N LEU A 15 -3.71 3.41 13.61
CA LEU A 15 -4.09 2.14 13.01
C LEU A 15 -5.27 2.30 12.05
N LEU A 16 -6.26 3.13 12.40
CA LEU A 16 -7.36 3.46 11.51
C LEU A 16 -6.86 4.17 10.24
N ALA A 17 -6.03 5.21 10.41
CA ALA A 17 -5.45 5.94 9.27
C ALA A 17 -4.63 5.03 8.34
N LEU A 18 -3.85 4.08 8.88
CA LEU A 18 -3.13 3.09 8.08
C LEU A 18 -4.09 2.12 7.35
N ALA A 19 -5.22 1.77 7.96
CA ALA A 19 -6.23 0.91 7.33
C ALA A 19 -6.93 1.61 6.15
N ASP A 20 -7.23 2.90 6.30
CA ASP A 20 -7.79 3.74 5.24
C ASP A 20 -6.78 3.89 4.08
N GLU A 21 -5.52 4.23 4.41
CA GLU A 21 -4.44 4.30 3.41
C GLU A 21 -4.26 2.97 2.69
N ARG A 22 -4.29 1.84 3.39
CA ARG A 22 -4.19 0.52 2.77
C ARG A 22 -5.34 0.25 1.81
N SER A 23 -6.56 0.65 2.16
CA SER A 23 -7.73 0.46 1.29
C SER A 23 -7.56 1.23 -0.01
N LEU A 24 -7.12 2.50 0.06
CA LEU A 24 -6.83 3.33 -1.11
C LEU A 24 -5.70 2.74 -1.97
N LEU A 25 -4.61 2.29 -1.36
CA LEU A 25 -3.50 1.67 -2.08
C LEU A 25 -3.91 0.36 -2.77
N LEU A 26 -4.84 -0.40 -2.21
CA LEU A 26 -5.35 -1.62 -2.84
C LEU A 26 -6.24 -1.33 -4.05
N GLU A 27 -7.05 -0.28 -3.97
CA GLU A 27 -7.85 0.21 -5.10
C GLU A 27 -6.93 0.69 -6.22
N GLU A 28 -5.96 1.57 -5.91
CA GLU A 28 -4.95 2.05 -6.87
C GLU A 28 -4.16 0.88 -7.48
N LEU A 29 -3.78 -0.13 -6.68
CA LEU A 29 -3.07 -1.30 -7.18
C LEU A 29 -3.90 -2.09 -8.19
N SER A 30 -5.21 -2.23 -7.96
CA SER A 30 -6.10 -2.94 -8.89
C SER A 30 -6.12 -2.24 -10.24
N ASP A 31 -6.36 -0.92 -10.24
CA ASP A 31 -6.43 -0.13 -11.47
C ASP A 31 -5.10 -0.17 -12.23
N HIS A 32 -3.98 -0.01 -11.54
CA HIS A 32 -2.66 -0.03 -12.17
C HIS A 32 -2.26 -1.41 -12.69
N ARG A 33 -2.74 -2.50 -12.09
CA ARG A 33 -2.51 -3.85 -12.62
C ARG A 33 -3.27 -4.08 -13.92
N ASP A 34 -4.52 -3.65 -14.00
CA ASP A 34 -5.30 -3.75 -15.23
C ASP A 34 -4.62 -2.94 -16.36
N LEU A 35 -4.16 -1.72 -16.06
CA LEU A 35 -3.39 -0.90 -17.00
C LEU A 35 -2.05 -1.54 -17.42
N ALA A 36 -1.34 -2.17 -16.48
CA ALA A 36 -0.08 -2.84 -16.76
C ALA A 36 -0.28 -4.07 -17.67
N ASP A 37 -1.34 -4.84 -17.42
CA ASP A 37 -1.69 -6.00 -18.23
C ASP A 37 -2.09 -5.59 -19.65
N ASP A 38 -2.90 -4.54 -19.79
CA ASP A 38 -3.29 -4.01 -21.11
C ASP A 38 -2.07 -3.48 -21.88
N ALA A 39 -1.22 -2.67 -21.23
CA ALA A 39 0.00 -2.16 -21.85
C ALA A 39 0.97 -3.29 -22.27
N ALA A 40 1.09 -4.35 -21.45
CA ALA A 40 1.90 -5.51 -21.79
C ALA A 40 1.35 -6.28 -22.99
N ARG A 41 0.02 -6.40 -23.12
CA ARG A 41 -0.63 -6.99 -24.30
C ARG A 41 -0.36 -6.15 -25.55
N ASP A 42 -0.53 -4.84 -25.49
CA ASP A 42 -0.28 -3.95 -26.63
C ASP A 42 1.17 -4.01 -27.08
N ALA A 43 2.12 -3.97 -26.15
CA ALA A 43 3.54 -4.12 -26.44
C ALA A 43 3.87 -5.44 -27.14
N ALA A 44 3.20 -6.53 -26.77
CA ALA A 44 3.38 -7.84 -27.39
C ALA A 44 2.76 -7.94 -28.80
N VAL A 45 1.71 -7.15 -29.08
CA VAL A 45 0.98 -7.18 -30.37
C VAL A 45 1.63 -6.27 -31.40
N PHE A 46 1.91 -5.01 -31.04
CA PHE A 46 2.34 -3.99 -32.00
C PHE A 46 3.86 -3.86 -32.12
N ASP A 47 4.60 -4.41 -31.15
CA ASP A 47 6.06 -4.38 -31.05
C ASP A 47 6.69 -2.98 -31.22
N SER A 48 5.94 -1.93 -30.88
CA SER A 48 6.42 -0.57 -31.01
C SER A 48 7.25 -0.16 -29.78
N PRO A 49 8.29 0.69 -29.96
CA PRO A 49 9.06 1.21 -28.83
C PRO A 49 8.20 1.97 -27.80
N MET A 50 7.14 2.65 -28.25
CA MET A 50 6.24 3.42 -27.39
C MET A 50 5.42 2.51 -26.48
N ASP A 51 4.89 1.40 -27.02
CA ASP A 51 4.08 0.46 -26.24
C ASP A 51 4.93 -0.29 -25.21
N ARG A 52 6.17 -0.65 -25.59
CA ARG A 52 7.15 -1.23 -24.65
C ARG A 52 7.49 -0.27 -23.51
N GLU A 53 7.65 1.02 -23.80
CA GLU A 53 7.89 2.05 -22.77
C GLU A 53 6.67 2.19 -21.85
N ALA A 54 5.46 2.25 -22.41
CA ALA A 54 4.22 2.30 -21.64
C ALA A 54 4.10 1.10 -20.68
N ALA A 55 4.37 -0.12 -21.15
CA ALA A 55 4.36 -1.33 -20.33
C ALA A 55 5.39 -1.28 -19.18
N ILE A 56 6.58 -0.72 -19.42
CA ILE A 56 7.60 -0.54 -18.37
C ILE A 56 7.13 0.47 -17.32
N VAL A 57 6.52 1.58 -17.74
CA VAL A 57 6.04 2.62 -16.83
C VAL A 57 4.94 2.10 -15.93
N THR A 58 3.90 1.48 -16.51
CA THR A 58 2.77 0.94 -15.74
C THR A 58 3.20 -0.18 -14.80
N SER A 59 4.11 -1.06 -15.22
CA SER A 59 4.70 -2.08 -14.34
C SER A 59 5.46 -1.49 -13.13
N ARG A 60 6.19 -0.38 -13.33
CA ARG A 60 6.88 0.31 -12.23
C ARG A 60 5.91 0.95 -11.24
N ASP A 61 4.76 1.42 -11.70
CA ASP A 61 3.72 1.94 -10.80
C ASP A 61 3.14 0.83 -9.92
N VAL A 62 2.88 -0.36 -10.48
CA VAL A 62 2.49 -1.55 -9.71
C VAL A 62 3.53 -1.86 -8.63
N GLU A 63 4.81 -1.96 -8.99
CA GLU A 63 5.88 -2.21 -8.02
C GLU A 63 5.96 -1.12 -6.93
N ARG A 64 5.76 0.14 -7.30
CA ARG A 64 5.76 1.27 -6.36
C ARG A 64 4.66 1.10 -5.32
N ILE A 65 3.43 0.79 -5.75
CA ILE A 65 2.28 0.64 -4.87
C ILE A 65 2.46 -0.59 -3.95
N GLU A 66 2.96 -1.72 -4.47
CA GLU A 66 3.26 -2.91 -3.67
C GLU A 66 4.29 -2.63 -2.55
N ARG A 67 5.32 -1.82 -2.85
CA ARG A 67 6.28 -1.37 -1.83
C ARG A 67 5.62 -0.48 -0.77
N LEU A 68 4.65 0.37 -1.16
CA LEU A 68 3.91 1.20 -0.21
C LEU A 68 3.02 0.34 0.70
N LEU A 69 2.32 -0.64 0.14
CA LEU A 69 1.52 -1.60 0.92
C LEU A 69 2.38 -2.36 1.94
N THR A 70 3.56 -2.83 1.52
CA THR A 70 4.51 -3.52 2.41
C THR A 70 4.95 -2.62 3.56
N LYS A 71 5.24 -1.34 3.29
CA LYS A 71 5.61 -0.35 4.33
C LYS A 71 4.45 -0.06 5.28
N ASN A 72 3.24 0.10 4.75
CA ASN A 72 2.02 0.31 5.53
C ASN A 72 1.77 -0.88 6.48
N GLU A 73 1.87 -2.11 5.98
CA GLU A 73 1.71 -3.32 6.78
C GLU A 73 2.78 -3.47 7.88
N ALA A 74 4.04 -3.15 7.56
CA ALA A 74 5.11 -3.12 8.55
C ALA A 74 4.87 -2.07 9.64
N ALA A 75 4.37 -0.88 9.28
CA ALA A 75 4.02 0.18 10.23
C ALA A 75 2.85 -0.24 11.12
N ARG A 76 1.81 -0.84 10.54
CA ARG A 76 0.65 -1.38 11.25
C ARG A 76 1.08 -2.44 12.26
N SER A 77 1.93 -3.38 11.85
CA SER A 77 2.41 -4.47 12.72
C SER A 77 3.16 -3.94 13.94
N LYS A 78 4.03 -2.94 13.76
CA LYS A 78 4.75 -2.28 14.86
C LYS A 78 3.81 -1.59 15.85
N LEU A 79 2.74 -0.95 15.35
CA LEU A 79 1.75 -0.29 16.19
C LEU A 79 0.91 -1.30 16.97
N ILE A 80 0.50 -2.41 16.35
CA ILE A 80 -0.20 -3.50 17.04
C ILE A 80 0.67 -4.09 18.15
N GLU A 81 1.94 -4.41 17.86
CA GLU A 81 2.87 -4.94 18.87
C GLU A 81 3.05 -3.95 20.03
N ARG A 82 3.11 -2.64 19.73
CA ARG A 82 3.17 -1.60 20.76
C ARG A 82 1.88 -1.53 21.58
N LEU A 83 0.71 -1.61 20.95
CA LEU A 83 -0.59 -1.60 21.63
C LEU A 83 -0.71 -2.79 22.57
N SER A 84 -0.44 -4.01 22.09
CA SER A 84 -0.51 -5.23 22.91
C SER A 84 0.39 -5.16 24.14
N ARG A 85 1.58 -4.54 24.04
CA ARG A 85 2.46 -4.32 25.20
C ARG A 85 1.88 -3.36 26.24
N LEU A 86 1.10 -2.36 25.81
CA LEU A 86 0.48 -1.37 26.70
C LEU A 86 -0.80 -1.88 27.35
N GLU A 87 -1.52 -2.79 26.68
CA GLU A 87 -2.73 -3.42 27.23
C GLU A 87 -2.41 -4.52 28.25
N LEU A 88 -1.21 -5.10 28.19
CA LEU A 88 -0.71 -6.09 29.13
C LEU A 88 0.03 -5.49 30.35
N SER A 89 0.25 -4.16 30.38
CA SER A 89 0.95 -3.46 31.48
C SER A 89 -0.01 -2.78 32.45
#